data_AF-A0A961W9J9-F1
#
_entry.id   AF-A0A961W9J9-F1
#
_cell.length_a   1.000
_cell.length_b   1.000
_cell.length_c   1.000
_cell.angle_alpha   90.00
_cell.angle_beta   90.00
_cell.angle_gamma   90.00
#
_symmetry.space_group_name_H-M   'P 1'
#
loop_
_entity.id
_entity.type
_entity.pdbx_description
1 polymer ?
#
loop_
_entity_poly.entity_id
_entity_poly.type
_entity_poly.pdbx_seq_one_letter_code
_entity_poly.pdbx_strand_id
1 'polypeptide(L)' 'LLMAVVVLPLAIPVLIFGVSATNAAILEPDPFLPPFLILCALTLVYGLMGPLAAAALLKHPD' A
#
# COMPACT_ATOMS: atom_id res chain seq x y z
N LEU A 1 20.35 -4.75 -0.97
CA LEU A 1 20.12 -3.91 0.23
C LEU A 1 19.36 -2.61 -0.07
N LEU A 2 19.58 -1.94 -1.21
CA LEU A 2 18.83 -0.72 -1.58
C LEU A 2 17.30 -0.88 -1.59
N MET A 3 16.78 -2.02 -2.07
CA MET A 3 15.34 -2.29 -2.04
C MET A 3 14.75 -2.30 -0.63
N ALA A 4 15.48 -2.81 0.37
CA ALA A 4 15.00 -2.82 1.75
C ALA A 4 14.89 -1.38 2.32
N VAL A 5 15.83 -0.51 1.96
CA VAL A 5 15.82 0.91 2.36
C VAL A 5 14.62 1.66 1.78
N VAL A 6 14.19 1.31 0.57
CA VAL A 6 13.00 1.90 -0.07
C VAL A 6 11.70 1.33 0.50
N VAL A 7 11.66 0.03 0.80
CA VAL A 7 10.45 -0.64 1.28
C VAL A 7 10.14 -0.33 2.76
N LEU A 8 11.17 -0.18 3.62
CA LEU A 8 10.98 0.12 5.04
C LEU A 8 10.10 1.35 5.33
N PRO A 9 10.33 2.54 4.73
CA PRO A 9 9.48 3.71 4.98
C PRO A 9 8.07 3.53 4.41
N LEU A 10 7.90 2.74 3.34
CA LEU A 10 6.60 2.44 2.76
C LEU A 10 5.79 1.46 3.61
N ALA A 11 6.45 0.62 4.43
CA ALA A 11 5.78 -0.26 5.37
C ALA A 11 5.07 0.52 6.49
N ILE A 12 5.59 1.68 6.89
CA ILE A 12 5.02 2.51 7.96
C ILE A 12 3.54 2.87 7.69
N PRO A 13 3.17 3.51 6.56
CA PRO A 13 1.77 3.86 6.31
C PRO A 13 0.88 2.62 6.16
N VAL A 14 1.38 1.53 5.55
CA VAL A 14 0.62 0.28 5.40
C VAL A 14 0.28 -0.32 6.76
N LEU A 15 1.25 -0.37 7.68
CA LEU A 15 1.05 -0.90 9.03
C LEU A 15 0.13 0.01 9.87
N ILE A 16 0.25 1.33 9.75
CA ILE A 16 -0.60 2.28 10.49
C ILE A 16 -2.07 2.09 10.12
N PHE A 17 -2.41 2.15 8.83
CA PHE A 17 -3.80 1.99 8.40
C PHE A 17 -4.29 0.55 8.58
N GLY A 18 -3.38 -0.44 8.48
CA GLY A 18 -3.65 -1.85 8.74
C GLY A 18 -4.17 -2.09 10.14
N VAL A 19 -3.40 -1.69 11.15
CA VAL A 19 -3.77 -1.80 12.56
C VAL A 19 -5.03 -0.98 12.86
N SER A 20 -5.15 0.23 12.30
CA SER A 20 -6.35 1.06 12.49
C SER A 20 -7.61 0.41 11.92
N ALA A 21 -7.55 -0.20 10.74
CA ALA A 21 -8.68 -0.91 10.14
C ALA A 21 -9.03 -2.18 10.93
N THR A 22 -8.03 -2.95 11.39
CA THR A 22 -8.29 -4.12 12.23
C THR A 22 -8.94 -3.71 13.55
N ASN A 23 -8.44 -2.67 14.22
CA ASN A 23 -9.03 -2.16 15.45
C ASN A 23 -10.46 -1.69 15.22
N ALA A 24 -10.71 -0.89 14.20
CA ALA A 24 -12.06 -0.39 13.88
C ALA A 24 -13.04 -1.50 13.42
N ALA A 25 -12.55 -2.67 13.03
CA ALA A 25 -13.39 -3.82 12.72
C ALA A 25 -13.84 -4.61 13.97
N ILE A 26 -13.08 -4.51 15.07
CA ILE A 26 -13.34 -5.28 16.30
C ILE A 26 -13.81 -4.42 17.48
N LEU A 27 -13.46 -3.14 17.49
CA LEU A 27 -13.78 -2.17 18.54
C LEU A 27 -14.84 -1.21 18.01
N GLU A 28 -16.02 -1.22 18.61
CA GLU A 28 -17.04 -0.19 18.40
C GLU A 28 -16.78 1.00 19.35
N PRO A 29 -17.00 2.26 18.94
CA PRO A 29 -17.72 2.73 17.74
C PRO A 29 -16.82 3.21 16.59
N ASP A 30 -15.56 2.77 16.51
CA ASP A 30 -14.62 3.33 15.54
C ASP A 30 -15.02 3.02 14.08
N PRO A 31 -15.04 4.02 13.17
CA PRO A 31 -15.45 3.80 11.79
C PRO A 31 -14.39 3.02 11.01
N PHE A 32 -14.75 1.81 10.55
CA PHE A 32 -13.87 0.90 9.78
C PHE A 32 -13.52 1.38 8.37
N LEU A 33 -14.50 1.94 7.64
CA LEU A 33 -14.36 2.21 6.21
C LEU A 33 -13.21 3.18 5.86
N PRO A 34 -13.01 4.31 6.57
CA PRO A 34 -11.94 5.25 6.22
C PRO A 34 -10.53 4.64 6.19
N PRO A 35 -10.00 4.01 7.26
CA PRO A 35 -8.66 3.42 7.20
C PRO A 35 -8.58 2.26 6.20
N PHE A 36 -9.65 1.49 6.03
CA PHE A 36 -9.71 0.40 5.05
C PHE A 36 -9.60 0.90 3.59
N LEU A 37 -10.31 1.96 3.22
CA LEU A 37 -10.25 2.51 1.86
C LEU A 37 -8.87 3.09 1.55
N ILE A 38 -8.20 3.68 2.55
CA ILE A 38 -6.82 4.15 2.39
C ILE A 38 -5.87 2.97 2.15
N LEU A 39 -6.03 1.86 2.88
CA LEU A 39 -5.27 0.63 2.61
C LEU A 39 -5.49 0.12 1.20
N CYS A 40 -6.74 0.04 0.75
CA CYS A 40 -7.06 -0.39 -0.62
C CYS A 40 -6.40 0.52 -1.66
N ALA A 41 -6.44 1.85 -1.46
CA ALA A 41 -5.79 2.81 -2.35
C ALA A 41 -4.27 2.59 -2.40
N LEU A 42 -3.62 2.44 -1.23
CA LEU A 42 -2.19 2.15 -1.15
C LEU A 42 -1.83 0.84 -1.85
N THR A 43 -2.56 -0.24 -1.59
CA THR A 43 -2.36 -1.54 -2.25
C THR A 43 -2.47 -1.42 -3.78
N LEU A 44 -3.46 -0.67 -4.27
CA LEU A 44 -3.67 -0.50 -5.71
C LEU A 44 -2.54 0.31 -6.34
N VAL A 45 -2.12 1.42 -5.71
CA VAL A 45 -0.99 2.23 -6.19
C VAL A 45 0.28 1.39 -6.28
N TYR A 46 0.67 0.69 -5.22
CA TYR A 46 1.88 -0.13 -5.23
C TYR A 46 1.77 -1.34 -6.17
N GLY A 47 0.60 -1.97 -6.23
CA GLY A 47 0.33 -3.10 -7.13
C GLY A 47 0.40 -2.70 -8.60
N LEU A 48 0.01 -1.47 -8.94
CA LEU A 48 0.04 -0.95 -10.30
C LEU A 48 1.45 -0.51 -10.75
N MET A 49 2.29 -0.03 -9.83
CA MET A 49 3.65 0.46 -10.16
C MET A 49 4.52 -0.62 -10.84
N GLY A 50 4.39 -1.89 -10.46
CA GLY A 50 5.13 -3.00 -11.08
C GLY A 50 4.78 -3.23 -12.56
N PRO A 51 3.50 -3.47 -12.89
CA PRO A 51 3.03 -3.56 -14.27
C PRO A 51 3.33 -2.32 -15.11
N LEU A 52 3.23 -1.12 -14.54
CA LEU A 52 3.61 0.11 -15.23
C LEU A 52 5.10 0.16 -15.58
N ALA A 53 5.97 -0.23 -14.65
CA ALA A 53 7.41 -0.32 -14.90
C ALA A 53 7.73 -1.37 -15.97
N ALA A 54 7.07 -2.53 -15.93
CA ALA A 54 7.23 -3.58 -16.93
C ALA A 54 6.75 -3.16 -18.32
N ALA A 55 5.58 -2.52 -18.41
CA ALA A 55 5.06 -1.99 -19.66
C ALA A 55 5.95 -0.88 -20.25
N ALA A 56 6.51 -0.01 -19.40
CA ALA A 56 7.46 1.01 -19.83
C ALA A 56 8.75 0.40 -20.43
N LEU A 57 9.28 -0.65 -19.80
CA LEU A 57 10.45 -1.39 -20.30
C LEU A 57 10.18 -2.08 -21.64
N LEU A 58 8.99 -2.67 -21.82
CA LEU A 58 8.64 -3.29 -23.11
C LEU A 58 8.48 -2.26 -24.23
N LYS A 59 8.13 -1.01 -23.92
CA LYS A 59 8.00 0.08 -24.89
C LYS A 59 9.36 0.64 -25.34
N HIS A 60 10.37 0.62 -24.48
CA HIS A 60 11.73 1.06 -24.78
C HIS A 60 12.72 0.03 -24.21
N PRO A 61 13.04 -1.03 -24.98
CA PRO A 61 13.85 -2.17 -24.51
C PRO A 61 15.37 -1.89 -24.46
N ASP A 62 15.78 -0.72 -24.94
CA ASP A 62 17.15 -0.17 -24.96
C ASP A 62 17.65 0.30 -23.58
#